data_AF-A0A9W7DC19-F1
#
_entry.id   AF-A0A9W7DC19-F1
#
_cell.length_a   1.000
_cell.length_b   1.000
_cell.length_c   1.000
_cell.angle_alpha   90.00
_cell.angle_beta   90.00
_cell.angle_gamma   90.00
#
_symmetry.space_group_name_H-M   'P 1'
#
loop_
_entity.id
_entity.type
_entity.pdbx_description
1 polymer ?
#
loop_
_entity_poly.entity_id
_entity_poly.type
_entity_poly.pdbx_seq_one_letter_code
_entity_poly.pdbx_strand_id
1 'polypeptide(L)'
;MTDNEFTQIPLRSNKKKSSKSKSKSKLSRQQSSKSESTSLLLEKFETKLESIKSSKLFDSIIQQLDQFNNDGTTNTTHHIDDDINSNNNSTVKTNVQNDITTKQNRKWNRIRCLAIGSISTEFQALYQLCLLKLLVDHFKIPNCDVSLYDPVFNNLDLVFLKDVLGYSVDAEYLVDEKQEKNDANDRDGDELGVLYFMPHSPISLIESIFDSDMPQFLLVNDLVVYDNKFTKFEYFQKFPNCARVTNLISVGSSANSTTAKTAETGPTSNGTIPSHSTSTQTETPSQNISNDNEFQVVTKKKKKNKKNRKAFKEPVVEYHYDQAYFDDIVYHCFELGNDDSKPWGNSFSDFCLIALSKK
;
A
#
# COMPACT_ATOMS: atom_id res chain seq x y z
N MET A 1 28.74 14.87 -30.78
CA MET A 1 28.85 16.04 -31.67
C MET A 1 27.65 16.04 -32.60
N THR A 2 26.55 16.60 -32.13
CA THR A 2 25.34 16.87 -32.91
C THR A 2 24.78 18.17 -32.34
N ASP A 3 25.04 19.25 -33.06
CA ASP A 3 24.61 20.60 -32.77
C ASP A 3 23.09 20.67 -32.90
N ASN A 4 22.42 21.17 -31.86
CA ASN A 4 20.99 21.45 -31.88
C ASN A 4 20.80 22.96 -31.72
N GLU A 5 20.49 23.60 -32.84
CA GLU A 5 20.20 25.02 -32.96
C GLU A 5 18.94 25.39 -32.17
N PHE A 6 19.10 26.16 -31.09
CA PHE A 6 17.99 26.79 -30.40
C PHE A 6 17.60 28.08 -31.14
N THR A 7 16.41 28.06 -31.73
CA THR A 7 15.79 29.20 -32.41
C THR A 7 15.29 30.22 -31.38
N GLN A 8 15.79 31.45 -31.43
CA GLN A 8 15.36 32.55 -30.56
C GLN A 8 13.97 33.06 -30.96
N ILE A 9 13.03 33.07 -30.01
CA ILE A 9 11.71 33.68 -30.15
C ILE A 9 11.78 35.16 -29.72
N PRO A 10 11.24 36.12 -30.50
CA PRO A 10 11.34 37.54 -30.17
C PRO A 10 10.41 37.95 -29.03
N LEU A 11 10.99 38.63 -28.04
CA LEU A 11 10.31 39.30 -26.93
C LEU A 11 9.39 40.42 -27.45
N ARG A 12 8.06 40.21 -27.40
CA ARG A 12 7.06 41.27 -27.59
C ARG A 12 6.92 42.10 -26.31
N SER A 13 7.38 43.34 -26.36
CA SER A 13 7.16 44.36 -25.33
C SER A 13 5.71 44.87 -25.35
N ASN A 14 4.88 44.41 -24.42
CA ASN A 14 3.53 44.96 -24.21
C ASN A 14 3.59 46.15 -23.24
N LYS A 15 3.35 47.36 -23.78
CA LYS A 15 3.12 48.60 -23.01
C LYS A 15 1.85 48.45 -22.16
N LYS A 16 2.01 48.38 -20.83
CA LYS A 16 0.91 48.43 -19.85
C LYS A 16 0.36 49.87 -19.74
N LYS A 17 -0.93 50.05 -20.05
CA LYS A 17 -1.71 51.23 -19.64
C LYS A 17 -2.09 51.09 -18.16
N SER A 18 -1.82 52.13 -17.37
CA SER A 18 -2.09 52.21 -15.94
C SER A 18 -3.56 52.55 -15.66
N SER A 19 -4.32 51.60 -15.12
CA SER A 19 -5.61 51.86 -14.45
C SER A 19 -5.46 51.58 -12.95
N LYS A 20 -4.92 52.55 -12.22
CA LYS A 20 -4.91 52.56 -10.74
C LYS A 20 -6.22 53.16 -10.25
N SER A 21 -7.01 52.35 -9.52
CA SER A 21 -7.88 52.73 -8.38
C SER A 21 -9.21 51.98 -8.40
N LYS A 22 -9.24 50.71 -7.95
CA LYS A 22 -10.45 50.02 -7.45
C LYS A 22 -10.24 48.62 -6.81
N SER A 23 -9.00 48.17 -6.56
CA SER A 23 -8.77 46.75 -6.15
C SER A 23 -8.56 46.45 -4.66
N LYS A 24 -8.61 47.43 -3.74
CA LYS A 24 -8.29 47.17 -2.32
C LYS A 24 -9.40 46.44 -1.53
N SER A 25 -10.67 46.54 -1.91
CA SER A 25 -11.76 45.88 -1.14
C SER A 25 -11.98 44.40 -1.49
N LYS A 26 -11.45 43.89 -2.61
CA LYS A 26 -11.58 42.47 -2.97
C LYS A 26 -10.58 41.56 -2.26
N LEU A 27 -9.44 42.11 -1.81
CA LEU A 27 -8.37 41.31 -1.22
C LEU A 27 -8.68 40.85 0.22
N SER A 28 -9.34 41.68 1.03
CA SER A 28 -9.62 41.29 2.43
C SER A 28 -10.70 40.21 2.54
N ARG A 29 -11.64 40.13 1.58
CA ARG A 29 -12.73 39.15 1.60
C ARG A 29 -12.27 37.73 1.20
N GLN A 30 -11.17 37.60 0.44
CA GLN A 30 -10.61 36.30 0.08
C GLN A 30 -9.76 35.69 1.21
N GLN A 31 -9.17 36.51 2.08
CA GLN A 31 -8.38 36.02 3.21
C GLN A 31 -9.28 35.42 4.31
N SER A 32 -10.45 36.01 4.57
CA SER A 32 -11.37 35.48 5.60
C SER A 32 -11.91 34.10 5.24
N SER A 33 -12.32 33.87 3.99
CA SER A 33 -12.86 32.58 3.55
C SER A 33 -11.83 31.44 3.57
N LYS A 34 -10.56 31.77 3.28
CA LYS A 34 -9.46 30.79 3.30
C LYS A 34 -9.17 30.31 4.73
N SER A 35 -9.16 31.24 5.69
CA SER A 35 -8.98 30.90 7.10
C SER A 35 -10.10 29.98 7.60
N GLU A 36 -11.35 30.29 7.26
CA GLU A 36 -12.52 29.53 7.71
C GLU A 36 -12.51 28.08 7.19
N SER A 37 -12.15 27.87 5.90
CA SER A 37 -12.07 26.53 5.32
C SER A 37 -10.95 25.67 5.94
N THR A 38 -9.83 26.30 6.30
CA THR A 38 -8.69 25.61 6.93
C THR A 38 -9.04 25.19 8.36
N SER A 39 -9.71 26.06 9.12
CA SER A 39 -10.19 25.75 10.47
C SER A 39 -11.20 24.60 10.48
N LEU A 40 -12.14 24.58 9.53
CA LEU A 40 -13.10 23.48 9.42
C LEU A 40 -12.43 22.15 9.07
N LEU A 41 -11.40 22.17 8.22
CA LEU A 41 -10.63 20.97 7.90
C LEU A 41 -9.85 20.47 9.11
N LEU A 42 -9.26 21.38 9.90
CA LEU A 42 -8.56 21.04 11.14
C LEU A 42 -9.48 20.36 12.16
N GLU A 43 -10.68 20.91 12.38
CA GLU A 43 -11.65 20.31 13.30
C GLU A 43 -12.06 18.88 12.87
N LYS A 44 -12.29 18.68 11.57
CA LYS A 44 -12.58 17.35 11.01
C LYS A 44 -11.39 16.40 11.18
N PHE A 45 -10.18 16.89 10.94
CA PHE A 45 -8.96 16.13 11.10
C PHE A 45 -8.76 15.68 12.54
N GLU A 46 -8.84 16.58 13.52
CA GLU A 46 -8.68 16.27 14.94
C GLU A 46 -9.73 15.26 15.43
N THR A 47 -10.99 15.44 15.02
CA THR A 47 -12.08 14.51 15.36
C THR A 47 -11.79 13.09 14.85
N LYS A 48 -11.33 12.98 13.59
CA LYS A 48 -10.99 11.68 12.98
C LYS A 48 -9.72 11.08 13.57
N LEU A 49 -8.73 11.90 13.87
CA LEU A 49 -7.46 11.51 14.49
C LEU A 49 -7.70 10.83 15.83
N GLU A 50 -8.49 11.47 16.70
CA GLU A 50 -8.83 10.91 18.01
C GLU A 50 -9.65 9.61 17.87
N SER A 51 -10.53 9.50 16.87
CA SER A 51 -11.26 8.26 16.61
C SER A 51 -10.36 7.08 16.22
N ILE A 52 -9.27 7.30 15.46
CA ILE A 52 -8.31 6.24 15.15
C ILE A 52 -7.46 5.94 16.38
N LYS A 53 -6.95 6.99 17.04
CA LYS A 53 -6.03 6.89 18.18
C LYS A 53 -6.64 6.13 19.36
N SER A 54 -7.93 6.28 19.60
CA SER A 54 -8.64 5.54 20.66
C SER A 54 -9.03 4.11 20.25
N SER A 55 -8.66 3.65 19.06
CA SER A 55 -9.08 2.37 18.52
C SER A 55 -7.99 1.31 18.63
N LYS A 56 -8.42 0.04 18.76
CA LYS A 56 -7.53 -1.12 18.71
C LYS A 56 -6.80 -1.27 17.37
N LEU A 57 -7.31 -0.65 16.30
CA LEU A 57 -6.67 -0.69 14.99
C LEU A 57 -5.27 -0.06 15.07
N PHE A 58 -5.18 1.14 15.66
CA PHE A 58 -3.90 1.82 15.77
C PHE A 58 -2.92 1.05 16.66
N ASP A 59 -3.38 0.58 17.83
CA ASP A 59 -2.56 -0.25 18.72
C ASP A 59 -2.01 -1.49 18.02
N SER A 60 -2.87 -2.17 17.24
CA SER A 60 -2.47 -3.36 16.48
C SER A 60 -1.47 -3.02 15.37
N ILE A 61 -1.64 -1.90 14.66
CA ILE A 61 -0.69 -1.46 13.64
C ILE A 61 0.65 -1.18 14.30
N ILE A 62 0.66 -0.34 15.34
CA ILE A 62 1.88 0.05 16.04
C ILE A 62 2.61 -1.13 16.65
N GLN A 63 1.90 -2.06 17.30
CA GLN A 63 2.51 -3.25 17.89
C GLN A 63 3.31 -4.04 16.85
N GLN A 64 2.75 -4.21 15.65
CA GLN A 64 3.42 -4.93 14.56
C GLN A 64 4.57 -4.11 13.99
N LEU A 65 4.37 -2.81 13.73
CA LEU A 65 5.45 -1.95 13.25
C LEU A 65 6.63 -1.87 14.25
N ASP A 66 6.36 -1.82 15.56
CA ASP A 66 7.37 -1.82 16.61
C ASP A 66 8.12 -3.15 16.67
N GLN A 67 7.46 -4.28 16.47
CA GLN A 67 8.13 -5.58 16.35
C GLN A 67 9.13 -5.55 15.19
N PHE A 68 8.72 -5.06 14.03
CA PHE A 68 9.61 -4.94 12.87
C PHE A 68 10.77 -3.96 13.08
N ASN A 69 10.50 -2.84 13.74
CA ASN A 69 11.48 -1.78 13.94
C ASN A 69 12.51 -2.10 15.04
N ASN A 70 12.14 -2.92 16.02
CA ASN A 70 13.01 -3.30 17.14
C ASN A 70 13.71 -4.65 16.92
N ASP A 71 13.05 -5.60 16.26
CA ASP A 71 13.64 -6.90 15.96
C ASP A 71 14.49 -6.80 14.69
N GLY A 72 15.71 -6.25 14.82
CA GLY A 72 16.80 -6.51 13.87
C GLY A 72 17.16 -8.02 13.75
N THR A 73 16.45 -8.88 14.49
CA THR A 73 16.57 -10.33 14.57
C THR A 73 15.18 -10.96 14.45
N THR A 74 14.46 -10.74 13.35
CA THR A 74 13.36 -11.66 13.01
C THR A 74 13.94 -12.94 12.43
N ASN A 75 14.54 -13.77 13.28
CA ASN A 75 14.36 -15.19 13.10
C ASN A 75 12.92 -15.49 13.55
N THR A 76 11.95 -15.23 12.69
CA THR A 76 10.68 -15.99 12.75
C THR A 76 10.93 -17.36 12.13
N THR A 77 12.00 -18.03 12.58
CA THR A 77 12.03 -19.48 12.64
C THR A 77 11.36 -19.78 13.98
N HIS A 78 10.11 -20.23 13.96
CA HIS A 78 9.58 -20.92 15.13
C HIS A 78 10.57 -22.05 15.44
N HIS A 79 11.31 -21.93 16.54
CA HIS A 79 12.15 -23.00 17.03
C HIS A 79 11.20 -24.15 17.37
N ILE A 80 11.24 -25.19 16.54
CA ILE A 80 10.68 -26.48 16.88
C ILE A 80 11.59 -27.00 17.99
N ASP A 81 11.08 -27.04 19.23
CA ASP A 81 11.66 -27.86 20.29
C ASP A 81 11.43 -29.32 19.87
N ASP A 82 12.34 -29.82 19.05
CA ASP A 82 12.45 -31.24 18.75
C ASP A 82 13.02 -31.93 20.00
N ASP A 83 12.13 -32.46 20.84
CA ASP A 83 12.42 -33.55 21.76
C ASP A 83 12.87 -34.78 20.95
N ILE A 84 14.14 -34.77 20.50
CA ILE A 84 14.80 -35.94 19.93
C ILE A 84 15.21 -36.87 21.07
N ASN A 85 14.41 -37.92 21.18
CA ASN A 85 14.71 -39.13 21.91
C ASN A 85 16.04 -39.74 21.41
N SER A 86 16.98 -39.89 22.35
CA SER A 86 18.29 -40.48 22.17
C SER A 86 18.24 -41.92 21.67
N ASN A 87 18.92 -42.23 20.56
CA ASN A 87 19.84 -43.39 20.46
C ASN A 87 20.44 -43.52 19.04
N ASN A 88 21.74 -43.21 18.90
CA ASN A 88 22.81 -44.10 18.40
C ASN A 88 23.94 -43.38 17.66
N ASN A 89 25.15 -43.78 18.04
CA ASN A 89 26.48 -43.42 17.55
C ASN A 89 26.62 -43.33 16.02
N SER A 90 27.13 -42.20 15.51
CA SER A 90 28.24 -42.19 14.53
C SER A 90 28.86 -40.80 14.40
N THR A 91 30.18 -40.76 14.50
CA THR A 91 31.03 -39.56 14.58
C THR A 91 31.20 -38.93 13.20
N VAL A 92 30.49 -37.83 12.92
CA VAL A 92 30.83 -36.91 11.82
C VAL A 92 30.96 -35.51 12.41
N LYS A 93 32.19 -35.00 12.44
CA LYS A 93 32.50 -33.61 12.79
C LYS A 93 32.08 -32.72 11.62
N THR A 94 30.87 -32.17 11.67
CA THR A 94 30.47 -31.05 10.82
C THR A 94 30.93 -29.75 11.47
N ASN A 95 31.72 -28.98 10.72
CA ASN A 95 32.06 -27.60 11.06
C ASN A 95 30.77 -26.80 11.16
N VAL A 96 30.45 -26.37 12.39
CA VAL A 96 29.43 -25.36 12.65
C VAL A 96 30.00 -24.04 12.14
N GLN A 97 29.59 -23.67 10.93
CA GLN A 97 29.78 -22.33 10.40
C GLN A 97 28.94 -21.41 11.29
N ASN A 98 29.60 -20.61 12.13
CA ASN A 98 28.95 -19.52 12.84
C ASN A 98 28.47 -18.51 11.79
N ASP A 99 27.21 -18.60 11.38
CA ASP A 99 26.56 -17.54 10.63
C ASP A 99 26.54 -16.31 11.52
N ILE A 100 27.41 -15.36 11.18
CA ILE A 100 27.36 -14.00 11.68
C ILE A 100 26.09 -13.41 11.08
N THR A 101 24.97 -13.58 11.76
CA THR A 101 23.75 -12.83 11.46
C THR A 101 24.06 -11.37 11.77
N THR A 102 24.49 -10.64 10.75
CA THR A 102 24.59 -9.19 10.80
C THR A 102 23.20 -8.66 11.07
N LYS A 103 22.96 -8.32 12.34
CA LYS A 103 21.73 -7.70 12.83
C LYS A 103 21.58 -6.36 12.14
N GLN A 104 20.91 -6.33 10.99
CA GLN A 104 20.59 -5.08 10.32
C GLN A 104 19.61 -4.32 11.22
N ASN A 105 20.00 -3.13 11.65
CA ASN A 105 19.14 -2.26 12.42
C ASN A 105 18.08 -1.70 11.46
N ARG A 106 16.89 -2.31 11.46
CA ARG A 106 15.80 -1.97 10.55
C ARG A 106 15.02 -0.79 11.14
N LYS A 107 15.55 0.42 10.98
CA LYS A 107 14.91 1.64 11.49
C LYS A 107 14.60 2.62 10.38
N TRP A 108 13.36 3.08 10.33
CA TRP A 108 12.98 4.23 9.51
C TRP A 108 12.86 5.49 10.37
N ASN A 109 13.23 6.60 9.77
CA ASN A 109 13.16 7.93 10.39
C ASN A 109 12.62 9.01 9.46
N ARG A 110 12.21 8.60 8.25
CA ARG A 110 11.56 9.43 7.24
C ARG A 110 10.31 8.72 6.75
N ILE A 111 9.29 9.48 6.36
CA ILE A 111 8.12 8.93 5.68
C ILE A 111 7.93 9.64 4.34
N ARG A 112 7.82 8.85 3.27
CA ARG A 112 7.35 9.30 1.97
C ARG A 112 5.95 8.76 1.74
N CYS A 113 4.97 9.65 1.66
CA CYS A 113 3.59 9.30 1.40
C CYS A 113 3.19 9.66 -0.04
N LEU A 114 2.62 8.70 -0.75
CA LEU A 114 2.18 8.86 -2.14
C LEU A 114 0.75 8.34 -2.30
N ALA A 115 0.01 8.91 -3.25
CA ALA A 115 -1.31 8.44 -3.65
C ALA A 115 -2.28 8.30 -2.46
N ILE A 116 -2.44 9.39 -1.69
CA ILE A 116 -3.34 9.44 -0.54
C ILE A 116 -4.74 10.00 -0.90
N GLY A 117 -4.90 10.63 -2.07
CA GLY A 117 -6.11 11.33 -2.47
C GLY A 117 -6.22 12.75 -1.92
N SER A 118 -7.29 13.48 -2.24
CA SER A 118 -7.48 14.85 -1.75
C SER A 118 -8.07 14.86 -0.34
N ILE A 119 -7.25 15.24 0.65
CA ILE A 119 -7.58 15.18 2.09
C ILE A 119 -8.74 16.09 2.50
N SER A 120 -9.02 17.15 1.73
CA SER A 120 -10.14 18.06 2.01
C SER A 120 -11.46 17.62 1.39
N THR A 121 -11.44 16.77 0.35
CA THR A 121 -12.64 16.35 -0.37
C THR A 121 -12.99 14.88 -0.19
N GLU A 122 -12.00 14.03 0.03
CA GLU A 122 -12.16 12.58 0.10
C GLU A 122 -12.13 12.10 1.55
N PHE A 123 -13.16 11.34 1.93
CA PHE A 123 -13.32 10.85 3.29
C PHE A 123 -12.21 9.88 3.71
N GLN A 124 -11.81 8.99 2.82
CA GLN A 124 -10.77 7.97 3.06
C GLN A 124 -9.39 8.61 3.20
N ALA A 125 -9.05 9.53 2.28
CA ALA A 125 -7.81 10.30 2.30
C ALA A 125 -7.57 10.99 3.64
N LEU A 126 -8.61 11.58 4.24
CA LEU A 126 -8.47 12.26 5.52
C LEU A 126 -8.16 11.29 6.67
N TYR A 127 -8.76 10.09 6.70
CA TYR A 127 -8.42 9.08 7.70
C TYR A 127 -7.02 8.52 7.50
N GLN A 128 -6.58 8.34 6.25
CA GLN A 128 -5.21 7.93 5.95
C GLN A 128 -4.20 8.97 6.37
N LEU A 129 -4.52 10.26 6.22
CA LEU A 129 -3.67 11.34 6.75
C LEU A 129 -3.61 11.30 8.27
N CYS A 130 -4.73 10.98 8.94
CA CYS A 130 -4.75 10.81 10.38
C CYS A 130 -3.85 9.65 10.82
N LEU A 131 -3.91 8.50 10.14
CA LEU A 131 -3.01 7.38 10.41
C LEU A 131 -1.55 7.80 10.20
N LEU A 132 -1.23 8.45 9.08
CA LEU A 132 0.11 8.99 8.82
C LEU A 132 0.59 9.90 9.96
N LYS A 133 -0.26 10.81 10.45
CA LYS A 133 0.09 11.69 11.58
C LYS A 133 0.39 10.90 12.85
N LEU A 134 -0.39 9.87 13.16
CA LEU A 134 -0.14 9.02 14.32
C LEU A 134 1.16 8.22 14.20
N LEU A 135 1.51 7.76 13.00
CA LEU A 135 2.80 7.11 12.74
C LEU A 135 3.97 8.09 12.95
N VAL A 136 3.84 9.31 12.42
CA VAL A 136 4.84 10.39 12.61
C VAL A 136 5.06 10.68 14.09
N ASP A 137 3.99 10.80 14.88
CA ASP A 137 4.07 11.05 16.32
C ASP A 137 4.67 9.87 17.09
N HIS A 138 4.25 8.64 16.77
CA HIS A 138 4.74 7.42 17.43
C HIS A 138 6.23 7.20 17.21
N PHE A 139 6.68 7.30 15.96
CA PHE A 139 8.09 7.13 15.59
C PHE A 139 8.94 8.39 15.80
N LYS A 140 8.33 9.48 16.30
CA LYS A 140 8.98 10.77 16.57
C LYS A 140 9.72 11.32 15.36
N ILE A 141 9.10 11.18 14.18
CA ILE A 141 9.66 11.65 12.92
C ILE A 141 9.48 13.17 12.85
N PRO A 142 10.54 13.95 12.62
CA PRO A 142 10.41 15.40 12.42
C PRO A 142 9.45 15.69 11.26
N ASN A 143 8.58 16.69 11.39
CA ASN A 143 7.61 17.02 10.33
C ASN A 143 8.30 17.35 8.98
N CYS A 144 9.52 17.91 9.01
CA CYS A 144 10.33 18.17 7.81
C CYS A 144 10.82 16.91 7.10
N ASP A 145 10.88 15.78 7.81
CA ASP A 145 11.28 14.46 7.32
C ASP A 145 10.07 13.64 6.81
N VAL A 146 8.90 14.29 6.75
CA VAL A 146 7.67 13.76 6.16
C VAL A 146 7.42 14.47 4.84
N SER A 147 7.27 13.68 3.78
CA SER A 147 7.02 14.18 2.45
C SER A 147 5.80 13.53 1.83
N LEU A 148 4.93 14.35 1.22
CA LEU A 148 3.70 13.89 0.58
C LEU A 148 3.68 14.28 -0.90
N TYR A 149 3.06 13.45 -1.71
CA TYR A 149 2.63 13.87 -3.04
C TYR A 149 1.39 13.13 -3.53
N ASP A 150 0.47 13.92 -4.06
CA ASP A 150 -0.62 13.42 -4.86
C ASP A 150 -0.99 14.48 -5.92
N PRO A 151 -1.09 14.13 -7.20
CA PRO A 151 -1.54 15.07 -8.23
C PRO A 151 -2.96 15.62 -8.00
N VAL A 152 -3.80 14.98 -7.17
CA VAL A 152 -5.16 15.47 -6.90
C VAL A 152 -5.23 16.55 -5.82
N PHE A 153 -4.11 16.89 -5.17
CA PHE A 153 -4.11 17.93 -4.14
C PHE A 153 -4.57 19.29 -4.68
N ASN A 154 -5.49 19.90 -3.94
CA ASN A 154 -5.97 21.25 -4.20
C ASN A 154 -5.30 22.27 -3.25
N ASN A 155 -5.59 23.57 -3.43
CA ASN A 155 -4.97 24.63 -2.62
C ASN A 155 -5.22 24.52 -1.11
N LEU A 156 -6.38 23.98 -0.71
CA LEU A 156 -6.69 23.78 0.71
C LEU A 156 -5.84 22.64 1.28
N ASP A 157 -5.68 21.54 0.52
CA ASP A 157 -4.80 20.42 0.90
C ASP A 157 -3.36 20.89 1.10
N LEU A 158 -2.81 21.64 0.13
CA LEU A 158 -1.45 22.13 0.18
C LEU A 158 -1.19 23.04 1.39
N VAL A 159 -2.13 23.94 1.68
CA VAL A 159 -2.05 24.85 2.84
C VAL A 159 -2.13 24.05 4.13
N PHE A 160 -3.03 23.08 4.21
CA PHE A 160 -3.17 22.26 5.41
C PHE A 160 -1.89 21.43 5.66
N LEU A 161 -1.39 20.73 4.64
CA LEU A 161 -0.20 19.89 4.76
C LEU A 161 1.05 20.72 5.12
N LYS A 162 1.27 21.85 4.45
CA LYS A 162 2.47 22.68 4.66
C LYS A 162 2.38 23.56 5.90
N ASP A 163 1.30 24.34 6.01
CA ASP A 163 1.21 25.41 7.00
C ASP A 163 0.66 24.93 8.35
N VAL A 164 -0.17 23.86 8.36
CA VAL A 164 -0.75 23.31 9.59
C VAL A 164 0.05 22.11 10.09
N LEU A 165 0.36 21.13 9.23
CA LEU A 165 1.11 19.95 9.63
C LEU A 165 2.64 20.10 9.52
N GLY A 166 3.12 21.07 8.76
CA GLY A 166 4.57 21.27 8.59
C GLY A 166 5.24 20.23 7.70
N TYR A 167 4.49 19.53 6.87
CA TYR A 167 5.01 18.51 5.96
C TYR A 167 5.48 19.12 4.64
N SER A 168 6.47 18.47 4.01
CA SER A 168 6.87 18.79 2.65
C SER A 168 5.87 18.21 1.64
N VAL A 169 5.63 18.93 0.54
CA VAL A 169 4.72 18.47 -0.52
C VAL A 169 5.37 18.72 -1.87
N ASP A 170 5.98 17.67 -2.40
CA ASP A 170 6.92 17.72 -3.53
C ASP A 170 6.76 16.46 -4.40
N ALA A 171 6.66 16.66 -5.71
CA ALA A 171 6.47 15.56 -6.68
C ALA A 171 7.68 14.63 -6.71
N GLU A 172 8.87 15.21 -6.71
CA GLU A 172 10.14 14.50 -6.67
C GLU A 172 10.55 14.28 -5.20
N TYR A 173 11.06 13.09 -4.90
CA TYR A 173 11.65 12.79 -3.60
C TYR A 173 13.16 12.71 -3.75
N LEU A 174 13.81 13.84 -3.50
CA LEU A 174 15.27 13.93 -3.56
C LEU A 174 15.81 13.71 -2.16
N VAL A 175 16.34 12.51 -1.92
CA VAL A 175 17.17 12.27 -0.74
C VAL A 175 18.52 12.93 -1.01
N ASP A 176 18.81 14.02 -0.32
CA ASP A 176 20.10 14.69 -0.44
C ASP A 176 21.20 13.72 0.05
N GLU A 177 21.95 13.13 -0.88
CA GLU A 177 23.08 12.20 -0.56
C GLU A 177 24.10 12.84 0.40
N LYS A 178 24.19 14.17 0.39
CA LYS A 178 25.06 14.94 1.30
C LYS A 178 24.52 14.97 2.73
N GLN A 179 23.20 14.95 2.88
CA GLN A 179 22.55 14.90 4.18
C GLN A 179 22.77 13.52 4.82
N GLU A 180 22.71 12.44 4.03
CA GLU A 180 23.03 11.08 4.50
C GLU A 180 24.46 10.97 5.06
N LYS A 181 25.45 11.61 4.41
CA LYS A 181 26.84 11.58 4.88
C LYS A 181 27.10 12.43 6.13
N ASN A 182 26.34 13.50 6.32
CA ASN A 182 26.52 14.38 7.48
C ASN A 182 25.80 13.80 8.71
N ASP A 183 24.59 13.26 8.53
CA ASP A 183 23.83 12.64 9.62
C ASP A 183 24.48 11.34 10.13
N ALA A 184 25.21 10.61 9.26
CA ALA A 184 25.95 9.41 9.64
C ALA A 184 27.12 9.68 10.62
N ASN A 185 27.58 10.93 10.75
CA ASN A 185 28.67 11.28 11.68
C ASN A 185 28.16 11.70 13.08
N ASP A 186 26.91 12.17 13.19
CA ASP A 186 26.31 12.65 14.45
C ASP A 186 25.33 11.65 15.08
N ARG A 187 24.89 10.64 14.33
CA ARG A 187 24.05 9.52 14.82
C ARG A 187 24.87 8.24 14.74
N ASP A 188 24.77 7.37 15.74
CA ASP A 188 25.53 6.12 15.92
C ASP A 188 25.41 5.13 14.74
N GLY A 189 25.91 5.46 13.54
CA GLY A 189 25.99 4.58 12.37
C GLY A 189 24.65 4.05 11.82
N ASP A 190 23.50 4.50 12.33
CA ASP A 190 22.19 4.00 11.90
C ASP A 190 21.84 4.53 10.49
N GLU A 191 21.72 3.60 9.54
CA GLU A 191 21.29 3.88 8.16
C GLU A 191 19.89 4.52 8.15
N LEU A 192 19.70 5.61 7.39
CA LEU A 192 18.45 6.35 7.35
C LEU A 192 17.38 5.62 6.50
N GLY A 193 16.52 4.82 7.12
CA GLY A 193 15.39 4.16 6.43
C GLY A 193 14.24 5.12 6.09
N VAL A 194 13.63 4.92 4.92
CA VAL A 194 12.40 5.61 4.49
C VAL A 194 11.24 4.61 4.49
N LEU A 195 10.15 4.95 5.18
CA LEU A 195 8.89 4.22 5.09
C LEU A 195 8.02 4.83 3.99
N TYR A 196 7.71 4.04 2.96
CA TYR A 196 6.81 4.43 1.88
C TYR A 196 5.35 4.14 2.28
N PHE A 197 4.57 5.18 2.59
CA PHE A 197 3.15 5.08 2.96
C PHE A 197 2.27 5.34 1.73
N MET A 198 1.69 4.28 1.17
CA MET A 198 1.07 4.31 -0.17
C MET A 198 -0.30 3.61 -0.17
N PRO A 199 -1.29 4.12 0.59
CA PRO A 199 -2.51 3.39 0.94
C PRO A 199 -3.54 3.28 -0.19
N HIS A 200 -3.43 4.07 -1.26
CA HIS A 200 -4.29 3.95 -2.45
C HIS A 200 -3.49 3.93 -3.75
N SER A 201 -2.22 3.52 -3.67
CA SER A 201 -1.37 3.57 -4.84
C SER A 201 -1.83 2.58 -5.91
N PRO A 202 -1.97 3.02 -7.18
CA PRO A 202 -2.12 2.09 -8.28
C PRO A 202 -0.86 1.22 -8.39
N ILE A 203 -1.03 -0.03 -8.82
CA ILE A 203 0.08 -0.99 -8.88
C ILE A 203 1.22 -0.53 -9.80
N SER A 204 0.89 0.21 -10.86
CA SER A 204 1.90 0.81 -11.74
C SER A 204 2.80 1.82 -11.04
N LEU A 205 2.26 2.56 -10.05
CA LEU A 205 3.04 3.49 -9.25
C LEU A 205 3.93 2.71 -8.26
N ILE A 206 3.41 1.66 -7.62
CA ILE A 206 4.20 0.81 -6.73
C ILE A 206 5.38 0.19 -7.49
N GLU A 207 5.14 -0.36 -8.68
CA GLU A 207 6.19 -0.90 -9.55
C GLU A 207 7.25 0.15 -9.89
N SER A 208 6.83 1.36 -10.28
CA SER A 208 7.78 2.42 -10.59
C SER A 208 8.65 2.82 -9.39
N ILE A 209 8.10 2.79 -8.17
CA ILE A 209 8.85 3.05 -6.94
C ILE A 209 9.83 1.91 -6.65
N PHE A 210 9.47 0.66 -6.93
CA PHE A 210 10.45 -0.43 -6.85
C PHE A 210 11.64 -0.24 -7.79
N ASP A 211 11.40 0.26 -9.00
CA ASP A 211 12.45 0.49 -9.99
C ASP A 211 13.31 1.73 -9.69
N SER A 212 12.70 2.84 -9.27
CA SER A 212 13.40 4.11 -9.11
C SER A 212 14.05 4.27 -7.73
N ASP A 213 13.34 3.86 -6.67
CA ASP A 213 13.68 4.24 -5.30
C ASP A 213 14.22 3.05 -4.49
N MET A 214 13.96 1.82 -4.95
CA MET A 214 14.37 0.57 -4.29
C MET A 214 14.03 0.58 -2.77
N PRO A 215 12.75 0.83 -2.41
CA PRO A 215 12.34 1.02 -1.02
C PRO A 215 12.64 -0.20 -0.15
N GLN A 216 13.03 0.04 1.10
CA GLN A 216 13.18 -1.04 2.08
C GLN A 216 11.89 -1.33 2.83
N PHE A 217 11.10 -0.29 3.12
CA PHE A 217 9.87 -0.41 3.91
C PHE A 217 8.70 0.20 3.16
N LEU A 218 7.63 -0.57 3.01
CA LEU A 218 6.39 -0.15 2.37
C LEU A 218 5.21 -0.46 3.27
N LEU A 219 4.32 0.52 3.39
CA LEU A 219 3.04 0.40 4.05
C LEU A 219 1.97 0.72 3.00
N VAL A 220 1.50 -0.33 2.33
CA VAL A 220 0.73 -0.33 1.06
C VAL A 220 -0.53 -1.17 1.19
N ASN A 221 -1.38 -1.19 0.18
CA ASN A 221 -2.41 -2.24 0.08
C ASN A 221 -1.79 -3.59 -0.29
N ASP A 222 -2.50 -4.66 0.06
CA ASP A 222 -2.11 -6.04 -0.17
C ASP A 222 -1.89 -6.29 -1.67
N LEU A 223 -0.64 -6.56 -2.03
CA LEU A 223 -0.24 -6.85 -3.39
C LEU A 223 -0.83 -8.18 -3.90
N VAL A 224 -1.20 -9.10 -3.02
CA VAL A 224 -1.86 -10.38 -3.36
C VAL A 224 -3.26 -10.14 -3.94
N VAL A 225 -3.95 -9.06 -3.55
CA VAL A 225 -5.27 -8.72 -4.10
C VAL A 225 -5.20 -8.45 -5.61
N TYR A 226 -4.06 -7.98 -6.11
CA TYR A 226 -3.85 -7.74 -7.54
C TYR A 226 -3.57 -9.02 -8.34
N ASP A 227 -3.13 -10.11 -7.70
CA ASP A 227 -2.94 -11.41 -8.36
C ASP A 227 -4.26 -11.96 -8.92
N ASN A 228 -5.40 -11.58 -8.34
CA ASN A 228 -6.71 -11.97 -8.84
C ASN A 228 -7.15 -11.24 -10.12
N LYS A 229 -6.48 -10.15 -10.49
CA LYS A 229 -6.83 -9.32 -11.66
C LYS A 229 -6.09 -9.73 -12.93
N PHE A 230 -4.98 -10.45 -12.79
CA PHE A 230 -4.08 -10.83 -13.88
C PHE A 230 -3.77 -12.32 -13.83
N THR A 231 -3.39 -12.91 -14.95
CA THR A 231 -2.67 -14.19 -14.91
C THR A 231 -1.27 -13.98 -14.31
N LYS A 232 -0.65 -15.01 -13.71
CA LYS A 232 0.69 -14.85 -13.10
C LYS A 232 1.71 -14.38 -14.12
N PHE A 233 1.60 -14.89 -15.34
CA PHE A 233 2.46 -14.48 -16.45
C PHE A 233 2.23 -13.01 -16.84
N GLU A 234 0.98 -12.58 -17.01
CA GLU A 234 0.67 -11.19 -17.34
C GLU A 234 1.10 -10.23 -16.22
N TYR A 235 0.91 -10.63 -14.97
CA TYR A 235 1.30 -9.85 -13.81
C TYR A 235 2.82 -9.61 -13.82
N PHE A 236 3.60 -10.68 -13.96
CA PHE A 236 5.06 -10.59 -14.04
C PHE A 236 5.56 -9.78 -15.23
N GLN A 237 4.89 -9.88 -16.40
CA GLN A 237 5.27 -9.10 -17.57
C GLN A 237 5.06 -7.58 -17.39
N LYS A 238 4.02 -7.18 -16.65
CA LYS A 238 3.67 -5.76 -16.48
C LYS A 238 4.31 -5.14 -15.25
N PHE A 239 4.42 -5.90 -14.16
CA PHE A 239 4.83 -5.45 -12.84
C PHE A 239 5.77 -6.50 -12.20
N PRO A 240 6.98 -6.70 -12.76
CA PRO A 240 7.87 -7.79 -12.36
C PRO A 240 8.25 -7.78 -10.87
N ASN A 241 8.53 -6.61 -10.27
CA ASN A 241 8.89 -6.53 -8.85
C ASN A 241 7.70 -6.81 -7.95
N CYS A 242 6.53 -6.22 -8.24
CA CYS A 242 5.32 -6.54 -7.50
C CYS A 242 5.00 -8.04 -7.56
N ALA A 243 5.13 -8.67 -8.75
CA ALA A 243 4.90 -10.10 -8.92
C ALA A 243 5.92 -10.97 -8.15
N ARG A 244 7.20 -10.56 -8.08
CA ARG A 244 8.23 -11.21 -7.25
C ARG A 244 7.87 -11.17 -5.77
N VAL A 245 7.46 -10.00 -5.27
CA VAL A 245 7.02 -9.83 -3.87
C VAL A 245 5.83 -10.74 -3.58
N THR A 246 4.78 -10.72 -4.42
CA THR A 246 3.60 -11.60 -4.26
C THR A 246 3.99 -13.09 -4.27
N ASN A 247 4.96 -13.49 -5.09
CA ASN A 247 5.45 -14.86 -5.10
C ASN A 247 6.15 -15.22 -3.78
N LEU A 248 7.03 -14.36 -3.27
CA LEU A 248 7.72 -14.56 -1.99
C LEU A 248 6.73 -14.67 -0.82
N ILE A 249 5.66 -13.86 -0.80
CA ILE A 249 4.57 -13.96 0.19
C ILE A 249 3.93 -15.36 0.16
N SER A 250 3.66 -15.87 -1.04
CA SER A 250 3.00 -17.16 -1.26
C SER A 250 3.89 -18.35 -0.85
N VAL A 251 5.19 -18.27 -1.16
CA VAL A 251 6.18 -19.29 -0.80
C VAL A 251 6.39 -19.34 0.72
N GLY A 252 6.54 -18.17 1.37
CA GLY A 252 6.70 -18.08 2.82
C GLY A 252 5.50 -18.64 3.58
N SER A 253 4.28 -18.42 3.08
CA SER A 253 3.05 -18.97 3.66
C SER A 253 2.97 -20.50 3.56
N SER A 254 3.54 -21.09 2.50
CA SER A 254 3.50 -22.54 2.26
C SER A 254 4.47 -23.31 3.16
N ALA A 255 5.66 -22.76 3.42
CA ALA A 255 6.66 -23.36 4.31
C ALA A 255 6.10 -23.58 5.73
N ASN A 256 5.25 -22.67 6.22
CA ASN A 256 4.64 -22.75 7.55
C ASN A 256 3.45 -23.73 7.66
N SER A 257 2.97 -24.28 6.53
CA SER A 257 1.79 -25.17 6.51
C SER A 257 2.11 -26.67 6.47
N THR A 258 3.39 -27.06 6.40
CA THR A 258 3.79 -28.44 6.06
C THR A 258 3.97 -29.37 7.27
N THR A 259 3.80 -28.90 8.50
CA THR A 259 3.96 -29.73 9.73
C THR A 259 2.68 -30.36 10.30
N ALA A 260 1.54 -30.27 9.62
CA ALA A 260 0.29 -30.88 10.09
C ALA A 260 -0.48 -31.62 8.98
N LYS A 261 0.08 -32.71 8.44
CA LYS A 261 -0.69 -33.69 7.65
C LYS A 261 -0.03 -35.06 7.64
N THR A 262 -0.11 -35.75 8.78
CA THR A 262 -0.04 -37.22 8.81
C THR A 262 -1.30 -37.78 8.16
N ALA A 263 -1.09 -38.77 7.30
CA ALA A 263 -2.03 -39.29 6.32
C ALA A 263 -3.26 -39.99 6.91
N GLU A 264 -4.45 -39.64 6.43
CA GLU A 264 -5.56 -40.59 6.27
C GLU A 264 -6.16 -40.40 4.86
N THR A 265 -5.92 -41.41 4.03
CA THR A 265 -6.54 -41.58 2.71
C THR A 265 -7.97 -42.09 2.87
N GLY A 266 -8.95 -41.29 2.46
CA GLY A 266 -10.36 -41.70 2.32
C GLY A 266 -11.00 -41.08 1.07
N PRO A 267 -11.82 -41.82 0.30
CA PRO A 267 -12.34 -41.38 -0.99
C PRO A 267 -13.49 -40.38 -0.86
N THR A 268 -13.42 -39.34 -1.70
CA THR A 268 -14.28 -38.15 -1.74
C THR A 268 -15.69 -38.50 -2.25
N SER A 269 -16.71 -38.26 -1.43
CA SER A 269 -18.12 -38.25 -1.85
C SER A 269 -18.55 -36.82 -2.20
N ASN A 270 -19.28 -36.69 -3.31
CA ASN A 270 -19.80 -35.43 -3.84
C ASN A 270 -20.90 -34.86 -2.90
N GLY A 271 -20.59 -33.73 -2.27
CA GLY A 271 -21.53 -32.96 -1.44
C GLY A 271 -22.26 -31.87 -2.23
N THR A 272 -23.57 -32.05 -2.33
CA THR A 272 -24.58 -31.13 -2.87
C THR A 272 -24.63 -29.81 -2.10
N ILE A 273 -24.64 -28.68 -2.83
CA ILE A 273 -24.83 -27.33 -2.30
C ILE A 273 -26.31 -27.11 -1.97
N PRO A 274 -26.70 -26.72 -0.73
CA PRO A 274 -28.06 -26.28 -0.42
C PRO A 274 -28.24 -24.81 -0.79
N SER A 275 -29.20 -24.54 -1.68
CA SER A 275 -29.69 -23.21 -2.01
C SER A 275 -30.59 -22.67 -0.88
N HIS A 276 -30.20 -21.56 -0.26
CA HIS A 276 -31.04 -20.83 0.68
C HIS A 276 -32.17 -20.09 -0.06
N SER A 277 -33.39 -20.47 0.28
CA SER A 277 -34.65 -19.83 -0.08
C SER A 277 -34.86 -18.53 0.70
N THR A 278 -35.06 -17.42 -0.02
CA THR A 278 -35.54 -16.16 0.55
C THR A 278 -37.05 -16.07 0.36
N SER A 279 -37.80 -15.98 1.45
CA SER A 279 -39.26 -15.78 1.44
C SER A 279 -39.58 -14.28 1.40
N THR A 280 -40.21 -13.82 0.32
CA THR A 280 -40.79 -12.48 0.24
C THR A 280 -42.30 -12.59 0.33
N GLN A 281 -42.90 -11.85 1.27
CA GLN A 281 -44.35 -11.78 1.44
C GLN A 281 -44.97 -10.84 0.40
N THR A 282 -46.09 -11.32 -0.13
CA THR A 282 -47.08 -10.71 -1.02
C THR A 282 -47.90 -9.63 -0.33
N GLU A 283 -48.05 -8.46 -0.95
CA GLU A 283 -49.31 -7.70 -1.01
C GLU A 283 -49.45 -6.98 -2.37
N THR A 284 -50.58 -7.23 -3.04
CA THR A 284 -51.16 -6.52 -4.21
C THR A 284 -52.25 -5.54 -3.69
N PRO A 285 -52.87 -4.59 -4.46
CA PRO A 285 -53.14 -4.66 -5.91
C PRO A 285 -53.16 -3.33 -6.73
N SER A 286 -53.32 -3.51 -8.05
CA SER A 286 -53.99 -2.61 -9.02
C SER A 286 -53.17 -1.48 -9.67
N GLN A 287 -52.86 -1.59 -10.96
CA GLN A 287 -53.69 -1.06 -12.07
C GLN A 287 -53.00 -1.22 -13.43
N ASN A 288 -53.72 -1.90 -14.32
CA ASN A 288 -53.79 -1.74 -15.78
C ASN A 288 -52.90 -0.66 -16.43
N ILE A 289 -51.81 -1.07 -17.11
CA ILE A 289 -51.35 -0.46 -18.35
C ILE A 289 -50.90 -1.59 -19.29
N SER A 290 -51.77 -1.92 -20.24
CA SER A 290 -51.42 -2.66 -21.45
C SER A 290 -50.53 -1.78 -22.33
N ASN A 291 -49.28 -2.17 -22.52
CA ASN A 291 -48.49 -1.77 -23.67
C ASN A 291 -47.62 -2.95 -24.11
N ASP A 292 -47.90 -3.40 -25.32
CA ASP A 292 -47.18 -4.40 -26.08
C ASP A 292 -45.67 -4.11 -26.09
N ASN A 293 -44.92 -4.92 -25.35
CA ASN A 293 -43.52 -5.20 -25.64
C ASN A 293 -43.35 -6.71 -25.52
N GLU A 294 -43.60 -7.37 -26.65
CA GLU A 294 -43.40 -8.79 -26.88
C GLU A 294 -41.96 -9.18 -26.53
N PHE A 295 -41.73 -9.54 -25.27
CA PHE A 295 -40.49 -10.16 -24.83
C PHE A 295 -40.39 -11.52 -25.51
N GLN A 296 -39.66 -11.58 -26.63
CA GLN A 296 -39.29 -12.83 -27.26
C GLN A 296 -38.45 -13.64 -26.28
N VAL A 297 -38.99 -14.77 -25.82
CA VAL A 297 -38.26 -15.76 -25.04
C VAL A 297 -37.11 -16.27 -25.90
N VAL A 298 -35.90 -15.77 -25.62
CA VAL A 298 -34.68 -16.20 -26.32
C VAL A 298 -34.44 -17.66 -25.97
N THR A 299 -34.78 -18.56 -26.89
CA THR A 299 -34.57 -19.99 -26.71
C THR A 299 -33.09 -20.25 -26.45
N LYS A 300 -32.80 -21.00 -25.37
CA LYS A 300 -31.42 -21.32 -24.95
C LYS A 300 -30.71 -21.99 -26.13
N LYS A 301 -29.79 -21.27 -26.78
CA LYS A 301 -28.93 -21.78 -27.86
C LYS A 301 -28.35 -23.13 -27.41
N LYS A 302 -28.67 -24.21 -28.14
CA LYS A 302 -28.14 -25.57 -27.88
C LYS A 302 -26.64 -25.47 -27.62
N LYS A 303 -26.20 -25.84 -26.41
CA LYS A 303 -24.77 -25.93 -26.03
C LYS A 303 -24.11 -26.88 -27.03
N LYS A 304 -23.47 -26.34 -28.08
CA LYS A 304 -22.61 -27.13 -28.96
C LYS A 304 -21.52 -27.72 -28.08
N ASN A 305 -21.45 -29.05 -28.04
CA ASN A 305 -20.41 -29.81 -27.36
C ASN A 305 -19.02 -29.28 -27.78
N LYS A 306 -18.39 -28.44 -26.93
CA LYS A 306 -17.02 -27.95 -27.08
C LYS A 306 -16.01 -29.08 -26.82
N LYS A 307 -16.14 -30.23 -27.50
CA LYS A 307 -15.27 -31.39 -27.23
C LYS A 307 -13.83 -31.21 -27.71
N ASN A 308 -13.50 -30.17 -28.49
CA ASN A 308 -12.17 -30.02 -29.11
C ASN A 308 -11.52 -28.63 -28.92
N ARG A 309 -11.90 -27.82 -27.91
CA ARG A 309 -11.11 -26.60 -27.64
C ARG A 309 -9.82 -26.99 -26.93
N LYS A 310 -8.68 -26.73 -27.57
CA LYS A 310 -7.37 -26.83 -26.91
C LYS A 310 -7.43 -26.01 -25.61
N ALA A 311 -7.21 -26.67 -24.48
CA ALA A 311 -7.12 -25.97 -23.20
C ALA A 311 -5.91 -25.04 -23.26
N PHE A 312 -6.13 -23.77 -22.94
CA PHE A 312 -5.02 -22.84 -22.78
C PHE A 312 -4.22 -23.31 -21.55
N LYS A 313 -2.92 -23.56 -21.74
CA LYS A 313 -1.99 -23.85 -20.66
C LYS A 313 -1.20 -22.57 -20.41
N GLU A 314 -1.37 -21.98 -19.23
CA GLU A 314 -0.60 -20.80 -18.83
C GLU A 314 0.89 -21.16 -18.79
N PRO A 315 1.78 -20.30 -19.33
CA PRO A 315 3.22 -20.51 -19.24
C PRO A 315 3.68 -20.48 -17.79
N VAL A 316 4.69 -21.29 -17.46
CA VAL A 316 5.35 -21.25 -16.16
C VAL A 316 6.18 -19.97 -16.10
N VAL A 317 6.04 -19.21 -15.02
CA VAL A 317 6.77 -17.95 -14.81
C VAL A 317 8.10 -18.25 -14.12
N GLU A 318 9.19 -17.81 -14.72
CA GLU A 318 10.51 -17.73 -14.09
C GLU A 318 10.70 -16.30 -13.56
N TYR A 319 10.75 -16.13 -12.25
CA TYR A 319 10.73 -14.80 -11.63
C TYR A 319 12.07 -14.04 -11.68
N HIS A 320 13.17 -14.72 -12.04
CA HIS A 320 14.52 -14.14 -12.16
C HIS A 320 14.88 -13.22 -10.98
N TYR A 321 14.93 -13.79 -9.78
CA TYR A 321 15.21 -13.03 -8.55
C TYR A 321 16.56 -12.33 -8.60
N ASP A 322 17.53 -12.84 -9.37
CA ASP A 322 18.84 -12.22 -9.64
C ASP A 322 18.74 -10.78 -10.14
N GLN A 323 17.65 -10.42 -10.83
CA GLN A 323 17.42 -9.07 -11.37
C GLN A 323 16.77 -8.10 -10.37
N ALA A 324 16.23 -8.59 -9.25
CA ALA A 324 15.68 -7.73 -8.21
C ALA A 324 16.77 -7.27 -7.23
N TYR A 325 16.59 -6.09 -6.62
CA TYR A 325 17.49 -5.57 -5.59
C TYR A 325 17.25 -6.20 -4.20
N PHE A 326 16.22 -7.05 -4.09
CA PHE A 326 15.85 -7.80 -2.90
C PHE A 326 15.75 -9.29 -3.23
N ASP A 327 15.92 -10.15 -2.24
CA ASP A 327 15.76 -11.60 -2.34
C ASP A 327 14.88 -12.20 -1.24
N ASP A 328 14.64 -11.46 -0.16
CA ASP A 328 13.79 -11.87 0.95
C ASP A 328 12.86 -10.73 1.40
N ILE A 329 11.74 -11.10 2.02
CA ILE A 329 10.73 -10.17 2.50
C ILE A 329 10.23 -10.56 3.89
N VAL A 330 9.79 -9.56 4.64
CA VAL A 330 8.89 -9.75 5.77
C VAL A 330 7.56 -9.08 5.44
N TYR A 331 6.48 -9.83 5.59
CA TYR A 331 5.13 -9.43 5.17
C TYR A 331 4.15 -9.55 6.34
N HIS A 332 3.33 -8.51 6.55
CA HIS A 332 2.26 -8.52 7.53
C HIS A 332 1.03 -7.79 7.01
N CYS A 333 -0.15 -8.40 7.13
CA CYS A 333 -1.44 -7.80 6.74
C CYS A 333 -2.26 -7.43 7.96
N PHE A 334 -2.85 -6.23 7.98
CA PHE A 334 -3.62 -5.69 9.09
C PHE A 334 -5.12 -5.99 8.94
N GLU A 335 -5.60 -7.04 9.60
CA GLU A 335 -6.99 -7.51 9.46
C GLU A 335 -8.04 -6.53 10.02
N LEU A 336 -7.70 -5.75 11.05
CA LEU A 336 -8.64 -4.84 11.73
C LEU A 336 -9.08 -3.64 10.88
N GLY A 337 -8.45 -3.42 9.72
CA GLY A 337 -8.80 -2.33 8.80
C GLY A 337 -10.05 -2.60 7.95
N ASN A 338 -10.49 -3.86 7.86
CA ASN A 338 -11.60 -4.33 7.02
C ASN A 338 -12.97 -4.33 7.74
N ASP A 339 -13.30 -3.26 8.49
CA ASP A 339 -14.57 -3.14 9.22
C ASP A 339 -15.35 -1.87 8.84
N ASP A 340 -16.31 -2.03 7.93
CA ASP A 340 -17.20 -0.96 7.45
C ASP A 340 -18.10 -0.36 8.55
N SER A 341 -18.25 -1.02 9.70
CA SER A 341 -19.00 -0.48 10.83
C SER A 341 -18.24 0.59 11.61
N LYS A 342 -16.93 0.72 11.38
CA LYS A 342 -16.07 1.68 12.07
C LYS A 342 -16.18 3.07 11.46
N PRO A 343 -15.84 4.13 12.22
CA PRO A 343 -15.88 5.49 11.71
C PRO A 343 -15.01 5.72 10.46
N TRP A 344 -13.96 4.91 10.27
CA TRP A 344 -13.07 4.95 9.12
C TRP A 344 -13.55 4.11 7.92
N GLY A 345 -14.61 3.31 8.06
CA GLY A 345 -15.11 2.43 7.00
C GLY A 345 -13.99 1.58 6.40
N ASN A 346 -13.87 1.58 5.08
CA ASN A 346 -12.83 0.89 4.32
C ASN A 346 -11.56 1.73 4.08
N SER A 347 -11.30 2.79 4.84
CA SER A 347 -10.09 3.64 4.62
C SER A 347 -8.77 2.89 4.84
N PHE A 348 -8.80 1.76 5.55
CA PHE A 348 -7.64 0.94 5.88
C PHE A 348 -7.82 -0.50 5.37
N SER A 349 -8.65 -0.69 4.35
CA SER A 349 -8.89 -2.03 3.83
C SER A 349 -7.66 -2.61 3.15
N ASP A 350 -7.39 -3.89 3.39
CA ASP A 350 -6.28 -4.64 2.78
C ASP A 350 -4.90 -4.03 3.06
N PHE A 351 -4.71 -3.39 4.21
CA PHE A 351 -3.48 -2.69 4.51
C PHE A 351 -2.36 -3.65 4.93
N CYS A 352 -1.14 -3.47 4.42
CA CYS A 352 -0.02 -4.36 4.65
C CYS A 352 1.30 -3.63 4.86
N LEU A 353 2.13 -4.17 5.74
CA LEU A 353 3.55 -3.85 5.84
C LEU A 353 4.36 -4.86 5.01
N ILE A 354 5.27 -4.33 4.20
CA ILE A 354 6.28 -5.08 3.44
C ILE A 354 7.64 -4.50 3.79
N ALA A 355 8.54 -5.33 4.34
CA ALA A 355 9.94 -5.01 4.53
C ALA A 355 10.78 -5.87 3.59
N LEU A 356 11.64 -5.25 2.79
CA LEU A 356 12.49 -5.92 1.81
C LEU A 356 13.91 -6.04 2.34
N SER A 357 14.50 -7.23 2.27
CA SER A 357 15.92 -7.43 2.53
C SER A 357 16.70 -7.14 1.25
N LYS A 358 17.53 -6.08 1.29
CA LYS A 358 18.45 -5.78 0.18
C LYS A 358 19.54 -6.85 0.11
N LYS A 359 19.91 -7.22 -1.12
CA LYS A 359 20.99 -8.19 -1.39
C LYS A 359 22.37 -7.70 -1.02
#